data_AF-A0A2N6FYJ6-F1
#
_entry.id   AF-A0A2N6FYJ6-F1
#
_cell.length_a   1.000
_cell.length_b   1.000
_cell.length_c   1.000
_cell.angle_alpha   90.00
_cell.angle_beta   90.00
_cell.angle_gamma   90.00
#
_symmetry.space_group_name_H-M   'P 1'
#
loop_
_entity.id
_entity.type
_entity.pdbx_description
1 polymer ?
#
loop_
_entity_poly.entity_id
_entity_poly.type
_entity_poly.pdbx_seq_one_letter_code
_entity_poly.pdbx_strand_id
1 'polypeptide(L)'
;MDALELLSQQLKIKSLGKIAKELEVSKSSLCLIRSKKYPNPQKMYSRIVDKYGNKQEIIGISVSSVDELEDLANLIKDIECI
;
A
#
# COMPACT_ATOMS: atom_id res chain seq x y z
N MET A 1 6.54 8.09 -6.93
CA MET A 1 6.25 7.69 -5.54
C MET A 1 7.34 6.71 -5.11
N ASP A 2 8.01 6.95 -3.99
CA ASP A 2 9.18 6.14 -3.60
C ASP A 2 8.76 4.77 -3.05
N ALA A 3 9.42 3.70 -3.48
CA ALA A 3 9.07 2.33 -3.08
C ALA A 3 9.23 2.11 -1.56
N LEU A 4 10.19 2.79 -0.92
CA LEU A 4 10.37 2.69 0.54
C LEU A 4 9.24 3.37 1.31
N GLU A 5 8.70 4.46 0.77
CA GLU A 5 7.53 5.12 1.35
C GLU A 5 6.29 4.24 1.24
N LEU A 6 6.03 3.65 0.07
CA LEU A 6 4.93 2.70 -0.14
C LEU A 6 5.03 1.52 0.83
N LEU A 7 6.23 0.95 0.98
CA LEU A 7 6.46 -0.13 1.93
C LEU A 7 6.19 0.32 3.37
N SER A 8 6.61 1.53 3.74
CA SER A 8 6.40 2.08 5.08
C SER A 8 4.92 2.35 5.37
N GLN A 9 4.15 2.81 4.37
CA GLN A 9 2.71 2.97 4.47
C GLN A 9 2.01 1.61 4.66
N GLN A 10 2.38 0.60 3.88
CA GLN A 10 1.82 -0.74 4.02
C GLN A 10 2.15 -1.35 5.39
N LEU A 11 3.34 -1.09 5.95
CA LEU A 11 3.73 -1.57 7.28
C LEU A 11 2.93 -0.94 8.43
N LYS A 12 2.28 0.20 8.22
CA LYS A 12 1.34 0.79 9.21
C LYS A 12 0.00 0.05 9.24
N ILE A 13 -0.37 -0.60 8.13
CA ILE A 13 -1.69 -1.24 7.94
C ILE A 13 -1.59 -2.76 8.10
N LYS A 14 -0.47 -3.35 7.65
CA LYS A 14 -0.26 -4.81 7.57
C LYS A 14 1.04 -5.20 8.25
N SER A 15 1.08 -6.43 8.77
CA SER A 15 2.30 -7.01 9.33
C SER A 15 3.31 -7.35 8.23
N LEU A 16 4.61 -7.24 8.56
CA LEU A 16 5.72 -7.55 7.66
C LEU A 16 5.59 -8.93 6.99
N GLY A 17 5.06 -9.92 7.72
CA GLY A 17 4.85 -11.27 7.18
C GLY A 17 3.75 -11.35 6.13
N LYS A 18 2.71 -10.53 6.24
CA LYS A 18 1.64 -10.45 5.24
C LYS A 18 2.15 -9.79 3.96
N ILE A 19 2.90 -8.71 4.10
CA ILE A 19 3.57 -8.00 2.99
C ILE A 19 4.58 -8.91 2.28
N ALA A 20 5.38 -9.67 3.04
CA ALA A 20 6.30 -10.67 2.49
C ALA A 20 5.59 -11.70 1.61
N LYS A 21 4.43 -12.18 2.05
CA LYS A 21 3.60 -13.13 1.30
C LYS A 21 3.01 -12.49 0.04
N GLU A 22 2.52 -11.25 0.12
CA GLU A 22 1.94 -10.52 -1.02
C GLU A 22 2.96 -10.19 -2.12
N LEU A 23 4.19 -9.88 -1.74
CA LEU A 23 5.30 -9.57 -2.64
C LEU A 23 6.11 -10.82 -3.07
N GLU A 24 5.73 -11.99 -2.57
CA GLU A 24 6.42 -13.28 -2.79
C GLU A 24 7.93 -13.20 -2.49
N VAL A 25 8.26 -12.58 -1.35
CA VAL A 25 9.64 -12.34 -0.92
C VAL A 25 9.82 -12.76 0.53
N SER A 26 11.05 -13.10 0.91
CA SER A 26 11.34 -13.44 2.31
C SER A 26 11.28 -12.21 3.21
N LYS A 27 10.86 -12.39 4.47
CA LYS A 27 10.86 -11.32 5.50
C LYS A 27 12.26 -10.68 5.64
N SER A 28 13.31 -11.48 5.53
CA SER A 28 14.70 -11.04 5.56
C SER A 28 15.02 -10.06 4.43
N SER A 29 14.52 -10.32 3.22
CA SER A 29 14.68 -9.44 2.06
C SER A 29 14.00 -8.09 2.29
N LEU A 30 12.79 -8.08 2.83
CA LEU A 30 12.10 -6.84 3.21
C LEU A 30 12.86 -6.05 4.28
N CYS A 31 13.45 -6.74 5.27
CA CYS A 31 14.23 -6.10 6.32
C CYS A 31 15.52 -5.46 5.77
N LEU A 32 16.20 -6.15 4.84
CA LEU A 32 17.38 -5.64 4.14
C LEU A 32 17.05 -4.43 3.24
N ILE A 33 15.91 -4.46 2.55
CA ILE A 33 15.41 -3.36 1.73
C ILE A 33 15.12 -2.13 2.60
N ARG A 34 14.41 -2.33 3.72
CA ARG A 34 14.14 -1.27 4.71
C ARG A 34 15.44 -0.66 5.26
N SER A 35 16.46 -1.50 5.45
CA SER A 35 17.77 -1.08 5.95
C SER A 35 18.71 -0.55 4.86
N LYS A 36 18.26 -0.45 3.60
CA LYS A 36 19.07 -0.05 2.43
C LYS A 36 20.33 -0.91 2.20
N LYS A 37 20.34 -2.14 2.72
CA LYS A 37 21.46 -3.10 2.61
C LYS A 37 21.20 -4.21 1.59
N TYR A 38 20.11 -4.13 0.84
CA TYR A 38 19.75 -5.17 -0.11
C TYR A 38 20.60 -5.07 -1.38
N PRO A 39 21.24 -6.16 -1.84
CA PRO A 39 21.98 -6.15 -3.09
C PRO A 39 21.00 -6.00 -4.25
N ASN A 40 21.19 -4.95 -5.04
CA ASN A 40 20.33 -4.60 -6.18
C ASN A 40 18.84 -4.41 -5.81
N PRO A 41 18.50 -3.34 -5.07
CA PRO A 41 17.14 -3.12 -4.58
C PRO A 41 16.15 -2.73 -5.69
N GLN A 42 16.64 -2.40 -6.89
CA GLN A 42 15.82 -1.97 -8.03
C GLN A 42 14.70 -2.97 -8.37
N LYS A 43 15.02 -4.27 -8.45
CA LYS A 43 14.02 -5.32 -8.73
C LYS A 43 12.93 -5.37 -7.66
N MET A 44 13.29 -5.14 -6.41
CA MET A 44 12.33 -5.13 -5.31
C MET A 44 11.49 -3.86 -5.32
N TYR A 45 12.09 -2.71 -5.59
CA TYR A 45 11.38 -1.46 -5.72
C TYR A 45 10.35 -1.52 -6.84
N SER A 46 10.70 -2.08 -8.00
CA SER A 46 9.73 -2.33 -9.07
C SER A 46 8.58 -3.21 -8.62
N ARG A 47 8.82 -4.31 -7.88
CA ARG A 47 7.74 -5.16 -7.33
C ARG A 47 6.84 -4.41 -6.35
N ILE A 48 7.42 -3.60 -5.48
CA ILE A 48 6.65 -2.81 -4.49
C ILE A 48 5.78 -1.77 -5.20
N VAL A 49 6.33 -1.08 -6.21
CA VAL A 49 5.60 -0.10 -7.01
C VAL A 49 4.54 -0.77 -7.89
N ASP A 50 4.81 -1.94 -8.45
CA ASP A 50 3.82 -2.69 -9.23
C ASP A 50 2.63 -3.13 -8.36
N LYS A 51 2.91 -3.67 -7.17
CA LYS A 51 1.90 -4.16 -6.22
C LYS A 51 1.12 -3.07 -5.50
N TYR A 52 1.81 -2.00 -5.09
CA TYR A 52 1.26 -0.97 -4.19
C TYR A 52 1.30 0.44 -4.79
N GLY A 53 2.06 0.67 -5.85
CA GLY A 53 2.16 1.94 -6.55
C GLY A 53 1.04 2.17 -7.56
N ASN A 54 0.32 1.12 -7.97
CA ASN A 54 -1.01 1.27 -8.55
C ASN A 54 -2.00 1.68 -7.44
N LYS A 55 -1.94 2.96 -7.05
CA LYS A 55 -3.15 3.62 -6.56
C LYS A 55 -4.13 3.53 -7.71
N GLN A 56 -5.18 2.73 -7.55
CA GLN A 56 -6.32 2.79 -8.44
C GLN A 56 -6.82 4.24 -8.40
N GLU A 57 -6.47 5.04 -9.41
CA GLU A 57 -7.24 6.22 -9.74
C GLU A 57 -8.62 5.70 -10.13
N ILE A 58 -9.56 5.75 -9.19
CA ILE A 58 -10.97 5.58 -9.51
C ILE A 58 -11.31 6.79 -10.38
N ILE A 59 -11.27 6.62 -11.70
CA ILE A 59 -11.72 7.62 -12.67
C ILE A 59 -13.20 7.86 -12.37
N GLY A 60 -13.50 8.89 -11.58
CA GLY A 60 -14.87 9.24 -11.19
C GLY A 60 -15.02 9.91 -9.82
N ILE A 61 -14.09 9.76 -8.88
CA ILE A 61 -14.16 10.46 -7.59
C ILE A 61 -12.81 11.07 -7.19
N SER A 62 -12.68 12.37 -7.45
CA SER A 62 -11.61 13.20 -6.88
C SER A 62 -11.97 13.51 -5.42
N VAL A 63 -11.52 12.68 -4.49
CA VAL A 63 -11.56 13.01 -3.05
C VAL A 63 -10.27 13.73 -2.68
N SER A 64 -10.43 14.99 -2.27
CA SER A 64 -9.34 15.94 -2.04
C SER A 64 -8.72 15.80 -0.64
N SER A 65 -9.35 15.04 0.26
CA SER A 65 -8.83 14.73 1.60
C SER A 65 -9.50 13.49 2.21
N VAL A 66 -8.84 12.90 3.21
CA VAL A 66 -9.25 11.64 3.89
C VAL A 66 -10.62 11.77 4.56
N ASP A 67 -11.01 12.98 4.97
CA ASP A 67 -12.35 13.32 5.51
C ASP A 67 -13.49 12.94 4.55
N GLU A 68 -13.32 13.16 3.24
CA GLU A 68 -14.39 12.89 2.26
C GLU A 68 -14.62 11.40 2.02
N LEU A 69 -13.67 10.55 2.42
CA LEU A 69 -13.80 9.09 2.32
C LEU A 69 -14.71 8.53 3.43
N GLU A 70 -14.77 9.19 4.59
CA GLU A 70 -15.59 8.79 5.74
C GLU A 70 -17.07 9.16 5.51
N ASP A 71 -17.32 10.30 4.85
CA ASP A 71 -18.65 10.72 4.41
C ASP A 71 -19.28 9.74 3.39
N LEU A 72 -18.51 9.28 2.41
CA LEU A 72 -18.94 8.25 1.45
C LEU A 72 -19.25 6.90 2.15
N ALA A 73 -18.46 6.52 3.13
CA ALA A 73 -18.67 5.29 3.89
C ALA A 73 -19.94 5.35 4.76
N ASN A 74 -20.26 6.53 5.31
CA ASN A 74 -21.50 6.76 6.06
C ASN A 74 -22.73 6.78 5.14
N LEU A 75 -22.62 7.35 3.94
CA LEU A 75 -23.73 7.36 2.97
C LEU A 75 -24.13 5.94 2.50
N ILE A 76 -23.16 5.03 2.34
CA ILE A 76 -23.43 3.62 1.99
C ILE A 76 -24.14 2.90 3.14
N LYS A 77 -23.74 3.17 4.40
CA LYS A 77 -24.38 2.58 5.58
C LYS A 77 -25.85 2.98 5.73
N ASP A 78 -26.21 4.21 5.35
CA ASP A 78 -27.60 4.67 5.39
C ASP A 78 -28.48 3.98 4.33
N ILE A 79 -27.91 3.61 3.19
CA ILE A 79 -28.63 2.89 2.12
C ILE A 79 -28.84 1.40 2.47
N GLU A 80 -27.89 0.75 3.16
CA GLU A 80 -28.05 -0.63 3.63
C GLU A 80 -29.03 -0.78 4.82
N CYS A 81 -29.53 0.33 5.38
CA CYS A 81 -30.45 0.35 6.51
C CYS A 81 -31.94 0.54 6.13
N ILE A 82 -32.30 0.36 4.85
CA ILE A 82 -33.70 0.34 4.38
C ILE A 82 -34.15 -1.07 4.01
#